data_AF-A0A6N9ZLH7-F1
#
_entry.id   AF-A0A6N9ZLH7-F1
#
_cell.length_a   1.000
_cell.length_b   1.000
_cell.length_c   1.000
_cell.angle_alpha   90.00
_cell.angle_beta   90.00
_cell.angle_gamma   90.00
#
_symmetry.space_group_name_H-M   'P 1'
#
loop_
_entity.id
_entity.type
_entity.pdbx_description
1 polymer ?
#
loop_
_entity_poly.entity_id
_entity_poly.type
_entity_poly.pdbx_seq_one_letter_code
_entity_poly.pdbx_strand_id
1 'polypeptide(L)'
;MLPENITAVITRNERWSGDAASEPYEAGWAHEAVFFIRALKPPVGTAPKGWVEISPDGMHWVREGTEFAMPGEQDGVAVARLNAFGNWLRVATRFADGAECTVLVTLHLKA
;
A
#
# COMPACT_ATOMS: atom_id res chain seq x y z
N MET A 1 -29.85 4.39 1.80
CA MET A 1 -28.75 5.33 2.08
C MET A 1 -27.64 5.08 1.07
N LEU A 2 -26.79 6.07 0.78
CA LEU A 2 -25.58 5.85 -0.02
C LEU A 2 -24.53 5.14 0.85
N PRO A 3 -23.72 4.22 0.30
CA PRO A 3 -22.69 3.54 1.07
C PRO A 3 -21.60 4.50 1.55
N GLU A 4 -21.07 4.26 2.75
CA GLU A 4 -19.98 5.05 3.32
C GLU A 4 -18.69 4.82 2.52
N ASN A 5 -17.92 5.89 2.31
CA ASN A 5 -16.62 5.81 1.67
C ASN A 5 -15.63 6.79 2.30
N ILE A 6 -14.35 6.42 2.30
CA ILE A 6 -13.25 7.32 2.67
C ILE A 6 -12.06 7.14 1.74
N THR A 7 -11.29 8.21 1.58
CA THR A 7 -9.94 8.15 1.01
C THR A 7 -8.94 8.63 2.05
N ALA A 8 -8.01 7.78 2.42
CA ALA A 8 -6.93 8.07 3.34
C ALA A 8 -5.60 8.20 2.58
N VAL A 9 -4.77 9.17 2.97
CA VAL A 9 -3.37 9.21 2.55
C VAL A 9 -2.55 8.61 3.68
N ILE A 10 -1.99 7.42 3.45
CA ILE A 10 -1.30 6.63 4.47
C ILE A 10 0.23 6.66 4.31
N THR A 11 0.72 7.18 3.20
CA THR A 11 2.13 7.54 3.02
C THR A 11 2.20 8.73 2.07
N ARG A 12 3.03 9.74 2.35
CA ARG A 12 3.19 10.91 1.47
C ARG A 12 4.64 11.37 1.43
N ASN A 13 5.22 11.37 0.23
CA ASN A 13 6.57 11.88 -0.02
C ASN A 13 7.62 11.19 0.87
N GLU A 14 7.42 9.90 1.09
CA GLU A 14 8.34 9.06 1.87
C GLU A 14 9.25 8.30 0.91
N ARG A 15 10.54 8.21 1.24
CA ARG A 15 11.51 7.42 0.47
C ARG A 15 11.56 6.01 1.03
N TRP A 16 11.14 5.03 0.23
CA TRP A 16 11.22 3.61 0.57
C TRP A 16 12.47 2.98 -0.04
N SER A 17 13.16 2.17 0.77
CA SER A 17 14.36 1.39 0.42
C SER A 17 14.50 0.24 1.42
N GLY A 18 15.18 -0.86 1.07
CA GLY A 18 15.20 -2.06 1.91
C GLY A 18 13.78 -2.58 2.19
N ASP A 19 13.53 -3.03 3.43
CA ASP A 19 12.16 -3.34 3.89
C ASP A 19 11.41 -2.03 4.19
N ALA A 20 10.24 -1.84 3.56
CA ALA A 20 9.42 -0.65 3.74
C ALA A 20 7.93 -1.00 3.73
N ALA A 21 7.12 -0.23 4.46
CA ALA A 21 5.68 -0.37 4.53
C ALA A 21 5.01 0.99 4.72
N SER A 22 3.73 1.11 4.34
CA SER A 22 2.93 2.29 4.63
C SER A 22 2.55 2.38 6.11
N GLU A 23 2.07 3.55 6.54
CA GLU A 23 1.35 3.63 7.82
C GLU A 23 0.14 2.67 7.78
N PRO A 24 -0.14 1.99 8.90
CA PRO A 24 -1.29 1.10 9.01
C PRO A 24 -2.58 1.89 9.10
N TYR A 25 -3.68 1.32 8.59
CA TYR A 25 -5.00 1.94 8.64
C TYR A 25 -6.06 0.95 9.15
N GLU A 26 -6.89 1.41 10.08
CA GLU A 26 -8.01 0.64 10.62
C GLU A 26 -9.22 0.73 9.67
N ALA A 27 -9.62 -0.40 9.12
CA ALA A 27 -10.59 -0.51 8.03
C ALA A 27 -11.68 -1.56 8.30
N GLY A 28 -11.84 -2.06 9.54
CA GLY A 28 -12.78 -3.14 9.85
C GLY A 28 -14.26 -2.83 9.59
N TRP A 29 -14.60 -1.58 9.30
CA TRP A 29 -15.95 -1.15 8.90
C TRP A 29 -16.20 -1.27 7.39
N ALA A 30 -15.15 -1.43 6.57
CA ALA A 30 -15.25 -1.45 5.10
C ALA A 30 -15.33 -2.87 4.53
N HIS A 31 -15.89 -3.00 3.33
CA HIS A 31 -16.00 -4.24 2.58
C HIS A 31 -15.06 -4.30 1.36
N GLU A 32 -14.70 -3.14 0.82
CA GLU A 32 -13.78 -2.99 -0.30
C GLU A 32 -12.62 -2.05 0.06
N ALA A 33 -11.41 -2.40 -0.38
CA ALA A 33 -10.22 -1.58 -0.25
C ALA A 33 -9.45 -1.52 -1.57
N VAL A 34 -9.02 -0.31 -1.95
CA VAL A 34 -8.12 -0.10 -3.09
C VAL A 34 -6.96 0.78 -2.67
N PHE A 35 -5.76 0.20 -2.72
CA PHE A 35 -4.51 0.93 -2.60
C PHE A 35 -4.09 1.48 -3.96
N PHE A 36 -3.67 2.74 -3.98
CA PHE A 36 -2.92 3.32 -5.10
C PHE A 36 -1.54 3.73 -4.59
N ILE A 37 -0.50 3.25 -5.26
CA ILE A 37 0.89 3.54 -4.95
C ILE A 37 1.46 4.30 -6.15
N ARG A 38 1.87 5.55 -5.95
CA ARG A 38 2.45 6.39 -6.99
C ARG A 38 3.91 6.72 -6.69
N ALA A 39 4.78 6.58 -7.67
CA ALA A 39 6.15 7.10 -7.59
C ALA A 39 6.14 8.62 -7.85
N LEU A 40 6.54 9.40 -6.85
CA LEU A 40 6.60 10.87 -6.93
C LEU A 40 7.88 11.39 -7.58
N LYS A 41 8.90 10.53 -7.69
CA LYS A 41 10.20 10.80 -8.31
C LYS A 41 10.61 9.59 -9.15
N PRO A 42 11.54 9.72 -10.12
CA PRO A 42 12.08 8.57 -10.83
C PRO A 42 12.63 7.53 -9.85
N PRO A 43 12.14 6.28 -9.86
CA PRO A 43 12.69 5.21 -9.03
C PRO A 43 14.15 4.92 -9.37
N VAL A 44 14.91 4.43 -8.39
CA VAL A 44 16.30 4.01 -8.58
C VAL A 44 16.38 2.49 -8.45
N GLY A 45 17.09 1.84 -9.37
CA GLY A 45 17.23 0.39 -9.41
C GLY A 45 15.98 -0.34 -9.92
N THR A 46 15.96 -1.66 -9.77
CA THR A 46 14.83 -2.49 -10.19
C THR A 46 13.65 -2.33 -9.23
N ALA A 47 12.48 -1.98 -9.77
CA ALA A 47 11.25 -1.90 -9.00
C ALA A 47 10.90 -3.27 -8.40
N PRO A 48 10.72 -3.38 -7.07
CA PRO A 48 10.41 -4.66 -6.44
C PRO A 48 8.92 -5.02 -6.60
N LYS A 49 8.58 -6.20 -6.09
CA LYS A 49 7.19 -6.60 -5.86
C LYS A 49 6.69 -5.99 -4.55
N GLY A 50 5.50 -5.43 -4.56
CA GLY A 50 4.75 -5.03 -3.36
C GLY A 50 3.70 -6.08 -3.01
N TRP A 51 3.27 -6.09 -1.75
CA TRP A 51 2.19 -6.95 -1.25
C TRP A 51 1.36 -6.22 -0.21
N VAL A 52 0.16 -6.75 0.05
CA VAL A 52 -0.73 -6.27 1.09
C VAL A 52 -0.57 -7.13 2.35
N GLU A 53 -0.59 -6.47 3.50
CA GLU A 53 -0.57 -7.12 4.80
C GLU A 53 -1.81 -6.74 5.60
N ILE A 54 -2.28 -7.72 6.37
CA ILE A 54 -3.38 -7.56 7.32
C ILE A 54 -2.90 -7.84 8.74
N SER A 55 -3.56 -7.24 9.72
CA SER A 55 -3.26 -7.45 11.13
C SER A 55 -4.51 -7.46 12.00
N PRO A 56 -4.57 -8.34 13.04
CA PRO A 56 -5.63 -8.31 14.03
C PRO A 56 -5.50 -7.13 15.01
N ASP A 57 -4.29 -6.60 15.22
CA ASP A 57 -3.96 -5.65 16.29
C ASP A 57 -3.14 -4.43 15.84
N GLY A 58 -2.79 -4.35 14.55
CA GLY A 58 -1.94 -3.30 13.99
C GLY A 58 -0.45 -3.45 14.32
N MET A 59 -0.06 -4.53 15.00
CA MET A 59 1.32 -4.79 15.43
C MET A 59 1.91 -6.05 14.78
N HIS A 60 1.12 -7.11 14.65
CA HIS A 60 1.53 -8.39 14.07
C HIS A 60 0.93 -8.55 12.68
N TRP A 61 1.80 -8.61 11.67
CA TRP A 61 1.40 -8.53 10.27
C TRP A 61 1.56 -9.87 9.55
N VAL A 62 0.56 -10.23 8.75
CA VAL A 62 0.60 -11.38 7.86
C VAL A 62 0.32 -10.94 6.43
N ARG A 63 0.98 -11.58 5.47
CA ARG A 63 0.69 -11.37 4.05
C ARG A 63 -0.70 -11.90 3.74
N GLU A 64 -1.54 -11.05 3.17
CA GLU A 64 -2.91 -11.41 2.82
C GLU A 64 -2.95 -12.29 1.55
N GLY A 65 -2.03 -12.04 0.61
CA GLY A 65 -1.88 -12.80 -0.63
C GLY A 65 -1.93 -11.91 -1.88
N THR A 66 -2.52 -10.72 -1.78
CA THR A 66 -2.52 -9.72 -2.85
C THR A 66 -1.11 -9.16 -3.06
N GLU A 67 -0.64 -9.20 -4.30
CA GLU A 67 0.66 -8.69 -4.71
C GLU A 67 0.57 -7.84 -5.98
N PHE A 68 1.53 -6.93 -6.17
CA PHE A 68 1.55 -6.00 -7.29
C PHE A 68 3.01 -5.61 -7.66
N ALA A 69 3.21 -5.11 -8.88
CA ALA A 69 4.49 -4.52 -9.27
C ALA A 69 4.55 -3.07 -8.76
N MET A 70 5.66 -2.69 -8.09
CA MET A 70 5.87 -1.28 -7.75
C MET A 70 6.04 -0.43 -9.02
N PRO A 71 5.67 0.86 -9.01
CA PRO A 71 5.86 1.73 -10.17
C PRO A 71 7.32 1.81 -10.60
N GLY A 72 7.60 1.60 -11.89
CA GLY A 72 8.94 1.61 -12.47
C GLY A 72 9.38 2.95 -13.05
N GLU A 73 8.50 3.94 -13.09
CA GLU A 73 8.77 5.28 -13.65
C GLU A 73 8.11 6.37 -12.80
N GLN A 74 8.58 7.61 -12.97
CA GLN A 74 7.97 8.76 -12.31
C GLN A 74 6.50 8.90 -12.72
N ASP A 75 5.64 9.20 -11.74
CA ASP A 75 4.18 9.30 -11.87
C ASP A 75 3.47 7.99 -12.26
N GLY A 76 4.20 6.89 -12.42
CA GLY A 76 3.63 5.55 -12.54
C GLY A 76 2.81 5.18 -11.30
N VAL A 77 1.71 4.45 -11.53
CA VAL A 77 0.75 4.07 -10.49
C VAL A 77 0.58 2.56 -10.48
N ALA A 78 0.76 1.96 -9.30
CA ALA A 78 0.39 0.58 -9.02
C ALA A 78 -0.90 0.54 -8.21
N VAL A 79 -1.65 -0.56 -8.36
CA VAL A 79 -2.95 -0.75 -7.70
C VAL A 79 -3.00 -2.13 -7.04
N ALA A 80 -3.47 -2.16 -5.80
CA ALA A 80 -3.85 -3.38 -5.09
C ALA A 80 -5.32 -3.28 -4.67
N ARG A 81 -6.10 -4.33 -4.89
CA ARG A 81 -7.54 -4.38 -4.55
C ARG A 81 -7.78 -5.53 -3.60
N LEU A 82 -8.58 -5.29 -2.56
CA LEU A 82 -8.96 -6.30 -1.59
C LEU A 82 -10.47 -6.27 -1.33
N ASN A 83 -10.98 -7.45 -1.03
CA ASN A 83 -12.27 -7.69 -0.40
C ASN A 83 -12.06 -8.66 0.77
N ALA A 84 -13.04 -8.76 1.67
CA ALA A 84 -13.01 -9.72 2.78
C ALA A 84 -11.72 -9.67 3.64
N PHE A 85 -11.29 -8.46 4.01
CA PHE A 85 -10.17 -8.24 4.92
C PHE A 85 -10.63 -8.08 6.37
N GLY A 86 -9.69 -8.23 7.31
CA GLY A 86 -9.92 -8.04 8.74
C GLY A 86 -9.98 -6.58 9.15
N ASN A 87 -9.26 -6.20 10.22
CA ASN A 87 -9.32 -4.84 10.75
C ASN A 87 -8.24 -3.92 10.14
N TRP A 88 -6.97 -4.28 10.31
CA TRP A 88 -5.86 -3.41 9.92
C TRP A 88 -5.30 -3.77 8.55
N LEU A 89 -5.04 -2.76 7.72
CA LEU A 89 -4.46 -2.89 6.39
C LEU A 89 -3.18 -2.06 6.26
N ARG A 90 -2.19 -2.56 5.52
CA ARG A 90 -1.07 -1.77 4.97
C ARG A 90 -0.52 -2.41 3.69
N VAL A 91 0.29 -1.67 2.95
CA VAL A 91 1.12 -2.22 1.87
C VAL A 91 2.58 -2.27 2.30
N ALA A 92 3.30 -3.28 1.85
CA ALA A 92 4.71 -3.47 2.14
C ALA A 92 5.47 -3.95 0.90
N THR A 93 6.78 -3.75 0.91
CA THR A 93 7.68 -4.19 -0.15
C THR A 93 9.09 -4.36 0.40
N ARG A 94 9.95 -5.00 -0.40
CA ARG A 94 11.38 -5.12 -0.12
C ARG A 94 12.18 -4.78 -1.36
N PHE A 95 12.91 -3.67 -1.30
CA PHE A 95 13.85 -3.24 -2.33
C PHE A 95 15.17 -4.00 -2.21
N ALA A 96 15.85 -4.20 -3.35
CA ALA A 96 17.25 -4.64 -3.36
C ALA A 96 18.18 -3.51 -2.87
N ASP A 97 19.41 -3.86 -2.50
CA ASP A 97 20.40 -2.88 -2.05
C ASP A 97 20.64 -1.80 -3.12
N GLY A 98 20.56 -0.53 -2.69
CA GLY A 98 20.69 0.63 -3.56
C GLY A 98 19.46 0.96 -4.41
N ALA A 99 18.39 0.17 -4.35
CA ALA A 99 17.11 0.49 -4.98
C ALA A 99 16.20 1.29 -4.03
N GLU A 100 15.49 2.27 -4.58
CA GLU A 100 14.58 3.13 -3.81
C GLU A 100 13.45 3.73 -4.66
N CYS A 101 12.39 4.16 -3.98
CA CYS A 101 11.29 4.90 -4.60
C CYS A 101 10.70 5.91 -3.61
N THR A 102 10.47 7.16 -4.04
CA THR A 102 9.70 8.13 -3.25
C THR A 102 8.23 7.98 -3.56
N VAL A 103 7.39 7.63 -2.58
CA VAL A 103 6.00 7.19 -2.82
C VAL A 103 4.93 8.12 -2.22
N LEU A 104 3.77 8.11 -2.86
CA LEU A 104 2.47 8.49 -2.29
C LEU A 104 1.60 7.24 -2.28
N VAL A 105 1.05 6.90 -1.12
CA VAL A 105 0.10 5.79 -0.98
C VAL A 105 -1.24 6.32 -0.51
N THR A 106 -2.29 6.04 -1.27
CA THR A 106 -3.67 6.31 -0.87
C THR A 106 -4.46 5.01 -0.75
N LEU A 107 -5.35 4.98 0.24
CA LEU A 107 -6.24 3.86 0.50
C LEU A 107 -7.68 4.36 0.36
N HIS A 108 -8.44 3.74 -0.54
CA HIS A 108 -9.83 4.04 -0.80
C HIS A 108 -10.67 2.90 -0.25
N LEU A 109 -11.60 3.20 0.65
CA LEU A 109 -12.44 2.22 1.33
C LEU A 109 -13.91 2.46 1.02
N LYS A 110 -14.69 1.39 0.94
CA LYS A 110 -16.16 1.44 0.80
C LYS A 110 -16.83 0.39 1.69
N ALA A 111 -17.91 0.79 2.32
CA ALA A 111 -18.89 -0.10 2.97
C ALA A 111 -20.03 -0.47 2.01
#